data_AF-A0A8B6C214-F1
#
_entry.id   AF-A0A8B6C214-F1
#
_cell.length_a   1.000
_cell.length_b   1.000
_cell.length_c   1.000
_cell.angle_alpha   90.00
_cell.angle_beta   90.00
_cell.angle_gamma   90.00
#
_symmetry.space_group_name_H-M   'P 1'
#
loop_
_entity.id
_entity.type
_entity.pdbx_description
1 polymer ?
#
loop_
_entity_poly.entity_id
_entity_poly.type
_entity_poly.pdbx_seq_one_letter_code
_entity_poly.pdbx_strand_id
1 'polypeptide(L)'
;KIKHEQDSKLKEQNSMKHAKKNKDTETFRVKKLEAPIFAGSIRDYPSFKVDYERHMMSSYGKDPYALKQCLSGEALTVVKGVDNDFEEMFRRLDMKYGRAEKLIDHILNELKRLKKIQEGDNMKFISVVETVEKWWLD
;
A
#
# COMPACT_ATOMS: atom_id res chain seq x y z
N LYS A 1 34.29 -62.80 16.24
CA LYS A 1 32.97 -62.80 15.57
C LYS A 1 32.18 -61.61 16.10
N ILE A 2 32.50 -60.45 15.54
CA ILE A 2 32.01 -59.10 15.87
C ILE A 2 31.63 -58.54 14.49
N LYS A 3 30.50 -57.83 14.38
CA LYS A 3 29.90 -57.26 13.15
C LYS A 3 29.09 -58.22 12.28
N HIS A 4 27.93 -58.71 12.75
CA HIS A 4 26.82 -59.00 11.82
C HIS A 4 25.42 -59.11 12.45
N GLU A 5 25.17 -58.44 13.58
CA GLU A 5 23.92 -58.63 14.33
C GLU A 5 23.34 -57.32 14.89
N GLN A 6 23.41 -56.23 14.11
CA GLN A 6 22.67 -55.00 14.44
C GLN A 6 21.94 -54.33 13.25
N ASP A 7 21.96 -54.92 12.05
CA ASP A 7 21.34 -54.32 10.84
C ASP A 7 19.97 -54.93 10.44
N SER A 8 19.28 -55.64 11.33
CA SER A 8 17.96 -56.24 11.06
C SER A 8 16.78 -55.49 11.69
N LYS A 9 16.98 -54.29 12.25
CA LYS A 9 15.91 -53.48 12.87
C LYS A 9 15.30 -52.39 11.99
N LEU A 10 15.38 -52.52 10.66
CA LEU A 10 14.72 -51.57 9.75
C LEU A 10 14.13 -52.28 8.54
N LYS A 11 13.05 -53.05 8.74
CA LYS A 11 11.99 -53.37 7.77
C LYS A 11 11.12 -54.49 8.32
N GLU A 12 10.21 -54.16 9.23
CA GLU A 12 9.07 -55.03 9.52
C GLU A 12 7.89 -54.11 9.87
N GLN A 13 6.98 -54.00 8.90
CA GLN A 13 5.54 -53.83 9.10
C GLN A 13 4.99 -52.45 9.50
N ASN A 14 4.74 -51.65 8.45
CA ASN A 14 3.43 -51.03 8.26
C ASN A 14 2.30 -52.08 8.41
N SER A 15 1.31 -51.85 9.28
CA SER A 15 -0.13 -51.88 8.92
C SER A 15 -1.05 -51.74 10.15
N MET A 16 -2.25 -51.18 9.90
CA MET A 16 -3.37 -50.85 10.80
C MET A 16 -3.34 -49.40 11.32
N LYS A 17 -3.74 -48.42 10.49
CA LYS A 17 -5.13 -47.94 10.32
C LYS A 17 -5.77 -47.56 11.66
N HIS A 18 -5.96 -46.26 11.92
CA HIS A 18 -7.27 -45.69 12.28
C HIS A 18 -7.29 -44.19 12.00
N ALA A 19 -8.33 -43.78 11.26
CA ALA A 19 -8.56 -42.46 10.73
C ALA A 19 -8.86 -41.44 11.85
N LYS A 20 -8.24 -40.27 11.79
CA LYS A 20 -8.83 -39.04 12.34
C LYS A 20 -8.81 -37.95 11.28
N LYS A 21 -9.98 -37.88 10.63
CA LYS A 21 -10.50 -36.85 9.75
C LYS A 21 -10.46 -35.51 10.52
N ASN A 22 -9.43 -34.69 10.30
CA ASN A 22 -9.46 -33.31 10.78
C ASN A 22 -10.07 -32.45 9.69
N LYS A 23 -11.26 -31.93 10.02
CA LYS A 23 -12.05 -30.96 9.26
C LYS A 23 -11.13 -29.97 8.55
N ASP A 24 -11.28 -29.87 7.24
CA ASP A 24 -10.97 -28.65 6.52
C ASP A 24 -11.83 -27.54 7.15
N THR A 25 -11.28 -26.85 8.15
CA THR A 25 -11.72 -25.51 8.46
C THR A 25 -11.30 -24.70 7.24
N GLU A 26 -12.22 -24.51 6.30
CA GLU A 26 -12.16 -23.38 5.40
C GLU A 26 -12.03 -22.14 6.27
N THR A 27 -10.79 -21.74 6.56
CA THR A 27 -10.52 -20.43 7.12
C THR A 27 -10.98 -19.48 6.03
N PHE A 28 -12.10 -18.81 6.26
CA PHE A 28 -12.50 -17.66 5.47
C PHE A 28 -11.35 -16.66 5.61
N ARG A 29 -10.40 -16.69 4.67
CA ARG A 29 -9.36 -15.68 4.56
C ARG A 29 -10.10 -14.45 4.09
N VAL A 30 -10.64 -13.68 5.04
CA VAL A 30 -11.01 -12.30 4.81
C VAL A 30 -9.81 -11.72 4.08
N LYS A 31 -9.96 -11.34 2.81
CA LYS A 31 -8.89 -10.64 2.09
C LYS A 31 -8.52 -9.50 3.00
N LYS A 32 -7.31 -9.56 3.57
CA LYS A 32 -6.79 -8.51 4.43
C LYS A 32 -6.96 -7.24 3.61
N LEU A 33 -7.78 -6.30 4.11
CA LEU A 33 -8.04 -5.07 3.37
C LEU A 33 -6.67 -4.49 3.02
N GLU A 34 -6.40 -4.34 1.72
CA GLU A 34 -5.07 -3.90 1.29
C GLU A 34 -4.82 -2.52 1.88
N ALA A 35 -3.71 -2.38 2.59
CA ALA A 35 -3.37 -1.13 3.24
C ALA A 35 -3.12 -0.07 2.14
N PRO A 36 -3.70 1.14 2.26
CA PRO A 36 -3.51 2.16 1.24
C PRO A 36 -2.03 2.56 1.21
N ILE A 37 -1.43 2.61 0.01
CA ILE A 37 -0.03 2.99 -0.17
C ILE A 37 0.06 4.41 -0.67
N PHE A 38 0.87 5.23 0.00
CA PHE A 38 1.11 6.62 -0.35
C PHE A 38 2.58 6.86 -0.69
N ALA A 39 2.84 7.31 -1.93
CA ALA A 39 4.20 7.54 -2.44
C ALA A 39 4.70 8.99 -2.27
N GLY A 40 3.82 9.93 -1.91
CA GLY A 40 4.14 11.37 -1.80
C GLY A 40 3.51 12.25 -2.88
N SER A 41 2.50 11.80 -3.61
CA SER A 41 1.74 12.67 -4.53
C SER A 41 0.86 13.64 -3.74
N ILE A 42 1.00 14.95 -3.96
CA ILE A 42 0.13 15.92 -3.29
C ILE A 42 -1.35 15.76 -3.67
N ARG A 43 -1.63 15.26 -4.87
CA ARG A 43 -3.00 15.05 -5.37
C ARG A 43 -3.67 13.87 -4.69
N ASP A 44 -2.90 12.84 -4.35
CA ASP A 44 -3.43 11.58 -3.80
C ASP A 44 -3.55 11.65 -2.27
N TYR A 45 -2.89 12.63 -1.64
CA TYR A 45 -2.84 12.75 -0.19
C TYR A 45 -4.21 12.88 0.51
N PRO A 46 -5.17 13.68 -0.01
CA PRO A 46 -6.50 13.79 0.60
C PRO A 46 -7.23 12.43 0.63
N SER A 47 -7.22 11.70 -0.48
CA SER A 47 -7.84 10.37 -0.58
C SER A 47 -7.15 9.37 0.33
N PHE A 48 -5.81 9.35 0.31
CA PHE A 48 -5.02 8.51 1.22
C PHE A 48 -5.39 8.75 2.69
N LYS A 49 -5.52 10.01 3.12
CA LYS A 49 -5.84 10.34 4.51
C LYS A 49 -7.20 9.78 4.92
N VAL A 50 -8.22 9.99 4.08
CA VAL A 50 -9.58 9.45 4.31
C VAL A 50 -9.57 7.93 4.35
N ASP A 51 -8.86 7.28 3.42
CA ASP A 51 -8.78 5.83 3.35
C ASP A 51 -8.01 5.24 4.53
N TYR A 52 -6.94 5.87 4.98
CA TYR A 52 -6.21 5.46 6.18
C TYR A 52 -7.10 5.59 7.42
N GLU A 53 -7.80 6.71 7.59
CA GLU A 53 -8.72 6.92 8.71
C GLU A 53 -9.87 5.91 8.71
N ARG A 54 -10.43 5.60 7.54
CA ARG A 54 -11.55 4.64 7.42
C ARG A 54 -11.10 3.21 7.70
N HIS A 55 -9.98 2.79 7.12
CA HIS A 55 -9.62 1.39 7.04
C HIS A 55 -8.54 0.96 8.03
N MET A 56 -7.57 1.83 8.30
CA MET A 56 -6.43 1.51 9.18
C MET A 56 -6.71 1.88 10.63
N MET A 57 -7.34 3.03 10.91
CA MET A 57 -7.60 3.46 12.29
C MET A 57 -8.52 2.51 13.05
N SER A 58 -9.52 1.92 12.37
CA SER A 58 -10.43 0.95 13.01
C SER A 58 -9.72 -0.34 13.45
N SER A 59 -8.70 -0.77 12.69
CA SER A 59 -8.00 -2.05 12.94
C SER A 59 -6.70 -1.89 13.74
N TYR A 60 -5.96 -0.81 13.53
CA TYR A 60 -4.61 -0.61 14.08
C TYR A 60 -4.53 0.63 14.99
N GLY A 61 -5.55 1.48 15.01
CA GLY A 61 -5.53 2.73 15.78
C GLY A 61 -4.38 3.64 15.36
N LYS A 62 -3.80 4.34 16.34
CA LYS A 62 -2.67 5.26 16.17
C LYS A 62 -1.32 4.54 16.23
N ASP A 63 -1.16 3.47 15.46
CA ASP A 63 0.09 2.70 15.39
C ASP A 63 1.06 3.35 14.37
N PRO A 64 2.23 3.85 14.80
CA PRO A 64 3.25 4.40 13.90
C PRO A 64 3.76 3.38 12.88
N TYR A 65 3.79 2.09 13.24
CA TYR A 65 4.27 1.04 12.35
C TYR A 65 3.26 0.78 11.22
N ALA A 66 1.97 0.72 11.55
CA ALA A 66 0.91 0.60 10.54
C ALA A 66 0.96 1.77 9.54
N LEU A 67 1.17 2.99 10.04
CA LEU A 67 1.36 4.17 9.19
C LEU A 67 2.60 4.03 8.31
N LYS A 68 3.74 3.62 8.87
CA LYS A 68 4.98 3.44 8.11
C LYS A 68 4.84 2.42 6.97
N GLN A 69 4.08 1.34 7.16
CA GLN A 69 3.83 0.34 6.11
C GLN A 69 2.98 0.88 4.96
N CYS A 70 2.20 1.92 5.21
CA CYS A 70 1.38 2.61 4.20
C CYS A 70 2.16 3.68 3.43
N LEU A 71 3.42 3.95 3.78
CA LEU A 71 4.24 5.00 3.17
C LEU A 71 5.34 4.40 2.30
N SER A 72 5.56 5.03 1.15
CA SER A 72 6.61 4.66 0.20
C SER A 72 7.27 5.91 -0.39
N GLY A 73 8.40 5.72 -1.07
CA GLY A 73 9.08 6.77 -1.83
C GLY A 73 9.37 8.04 -1.02
N GLU A 74 8.86 9.16 -1.51
CA GLU A 74 9.10 10.48 -0.90
C GLU A 74 8.38 10.61 0.46
N ALA A 75 7.16 10.09 0.58
CA ALA A 75 6.39 10.16 1.81
C ALA A 75 7.08 9.45 2.98
N LEU A 76 7.71 8.29 2.72
CA LEU A 76 8.50 7.59 3.73
C LEU A 76 9.73 8.39 4.17
N THR A 77 10.31 9.16 3.24
CA THR A 77 11.47 10.03 3.55
C THR A 77 11.06 11.20 4.46
N VAL A 78 9.84 11.73 4.29
CA VAL A 78 9.31 12.86 5.09
C VAL A 78 9.17 12.51 6.57
N VAL A 79 8.77 11.27 6.85
CA VAL A 79 8.56 10.77 8.23
C VAL A 79 9.82 10.19 8.86
N LYS A 80 10.94 10.15 8.13
CA LYS A 80 12.20 9.60 8.63
C LYS A 80 12.66 10.37 9.89
N GLY A 81 13.01 9.62 10.93
CA GLY A 81 13.47 10.15 12.22
C GLY A 81 12.36 10.46 13.23
N VAL A 82 11.09 10.27 12.88
CA VAL A 82 9.93 10.34 13.79
C VAL A 82 9.02 9.12 13.63
N ASP A 83 9.55 8.02 13.10
CA ASP A 83 8.80 6.82 12.72
C ASP A 83 8.32 5.97 13.92
N ASN A 84 8.47 6.52 15.12
CA ASN A 84 7.99 5.99 16.40
C ASN A 84 6.81 6.80 16.97
N ASP A 85 6.42 7.92 16.35
CA ASP A 85 5.34 8.78 16.81
C ASP A 85 4.33 9.02 15.69
N PHE A 86 3.17 8.38 15.83
CA PHE A 86 2.09 8.44 14.85
C PHE A 86 1.62 9.87 14.57
N GLU A 87 1.45 10.68 15.63
CA GLU A 87 0.91 12.04 15.51
C GLU A 87 1.92 12.94 14.80
N GLU A 88 3.19 12.84 15.18
CA GLU A 88 4.25 13.61 14.54
C GLU A 88 4.47 13.19 13.07
N MET A 89 4.37 11.90 12.75
CA MET A 89 4.40 11.41 11.36
C MET A 89 3.27 12.03 10.54
N PHE A 90 2.02 11.94 11.01
CA PHE A 90 0.87 12.52 10.30
C PHE A 90 0.98 14.03 10.20
N ARG A 91 1.44 14.72 11.25
CA ARG A 91 1.67 16.17 11.23
C ARG A 91 2.67 16.58 10.14
N ARG A 92 3.77 15.83 9.96
CA ARG A 92 4.75 16.11 8.90
C ARG A 92 4.17 15.89 7.50
N LEU A 93 3.37 14.84 7.33
CA LEU A 93 2.66 14.58 6.08
C LEU A 93 1.66 15.71 5.79
N ASP A 94 0.84 16.11 6.76
CA ASP A 94 -0.14 17.21 6.64
C ASP A 94 0.55 18.55 6.33
N MET A 95 1.68 18.85 6.97
CA MET A 95 2.44 20.06 6.68
C MET A 95 2.94 20.13 5.24
N LYS A 96 3.32 18.99 4.66
CA LYS A 96 3.90 18.92 3.33
C LYS A 96 2.83 18.82 2.25
N TYR A 97 1.85 17.93 2.43
CA TYR A 97 0.87 17.52 1.41
C TYR A 97 -0.56 17.97 1.71
N GLY A 98 -0.91 18.30 2.96
CA GLY A 98 -2.27 18.66 3.38
C GLY A 98 -2.69 20.11 3.10
N ARG A 99 -1.81 20.93 2.50
CA ARG A 99 -2.13 22.34 2.22
C ARG A 99 -2.83 22.48 0.87
N ALA A 100 -4.11 22.87 0.89
CA ALA A 100 -4.90 23.10 -0.32
C ALA A 100 -4.26 24.11 -1.28
N GLU A 101 -3.60 25.15 -0.77
CA GLU A 101 -2.86 26.14 -1.56
C GLU A 101 -1.79 25.49 -2.44
N LYS A 102 -1.03 24.52 -1.90
CA LYS A 102 0.01 23.82 -2.65
C LYS A 102 -0.56 22.90 -3.73
N LEU A 103 -1.73 22.31 -3.48
CA LEU A 103 -2.43 21.52 -4.49
C LEU A 103 -2.89 22.41 -5.65
N ILE A 104 -3.46 23.59 -5.34
CA ILE A 104 -3.88 24.57 -6.35
C ILE A 104 -2.67 25.06 -7.15
N ASP A 105 -1.57 25.44 -6.49
CA ASP A 105 -0.33 25.85 -7.16
C ASP A 105 0.23 24.76 -8.06
N HIS A 106 0.18 23.50 -7.60
CA HIS A 106 0.59 22.35 -8.40
C HIS A 106 -0.28 22.19 -9.65
N ILE A 107 -1.61 22.25 -9.51
CA ILE A 107 -2.56 22.18 -10.64
C ILE A 107 -2.35 23.36 -11.60
N LEU A 108 -2.21 24.58 -11.09
CA LEU A 108 -1.98 25.78 -11.89
C LEU A 108 -0.65 25.70 -12.65
N ASN A 109 0.39 25.14 -12.04
CA ASN A 109 1.67 24.94 -12.71
C ASN A 109 1.58 23.87 -13.80
N GLU A 110 0.87 22.77 -13.55
CA GLU A 110 0.57 21.76 -14.57
C GLU A 110 -0.21 22.37 -15.74
N LEU A 111 -1.25 23.17 -15.46
CA LEU A 111 -2.02 23.90 -16.47
C LEU A 111 -1.17 24.88 -17.27
N LYS A 112 -0.26 25.63 -16.62
CA LYS A 112 0.69 26.51 -17.32
C LYS A 112 1.68 25.74 -18.20
N ARG A 113 2.00 24.50 -17.83
CA ARG A 113 2.90 23.62 -18.59
C ARG A 113 2.21 23.02 -19.82
N LEU A 114 0.87 22.95 -19.84
CA LEU A 114 0.10 22.71 -21.06
C LEU A 114 0.30 23.92 -22.00
N LYS A 115 1.41 23.91 -22.77
CA LYS A 115 1.74 24.93 -23.77
C LYS A 115 0.54 25.14 -24.69
N LYS A 116 0.35 26.39 -25.14
CA LYS A 116 -0.56 26.75 -26.25
C LYS A 116 -0.43 25.70 -27.35
N ILE A 117 -1.50 24.95 -27.58
CA ILE A 117 -1.61 24.05 -28.72
C ILE A 117 -1.56 24.95 -29.95
N GLN A 118 -0.51 24.81 -30.75
CA GLN A 118 -0.48 25.50 -32.05
C GLN A 118 -1.51 24.85 -32.96
N GLU A 119 -2.21 25.67 -33.73
CA GLU A 119 -3.23 25.23 -34.67
C GLU A 119 -2.63 24.19 -35.63
N GLY A 120 -3.20 22.98 -35.65
CA GLY A 120 -2.71 21.82 -36.41
C GLY A 120 -2.04 20.70 -35.58
N ASP A 121 -1.78 20.89 -34.29
CA ASP A 121 -1.13 19.88 -33.43
C ASP A 121 -2.17 19.00 -32.69
N ASN A 122 -2.91 18.18 -33.47
CA ASN A 122 -4.00 17.34 -32.97
C ASN A 122 -3.56 16.35 -31.88
N MET A 123 -2.30 15.92 -31.88
CA MET A 123 -1.77 14.99 -30.88
C MET A 123 -1.67 15.63 -29.49
N LYS A 124 -1.31 16.92 -29.41
CA LYS A 124 -1.29 17.66 -28.13
C LYS A 124 -2.71 17.91 -27.62
N PHE A 125 -3.67 18.14 -28.50
CA PHE A 125 -5.07 18.29 -28.12
C PHE A 125 -5.61 17.01 -27.48
N ILE A 126 -5.37 15.85 -28.09
CA ILE A 126 -5.77 14.55 -27.54
C ILE A 126 -5.15 14.33 -26.15
N SER A 127 -3.84 14.60 -26.01
CA SER A 127 -3.15 14.47 -24.71
C SER A 127 -3.73 15.38 -23.63
N VAL A 128 -4.18 16.60 -23.97
CA VAL A 128 -4.85 17.51 -23.03
C VAL A 128 -6.23 16.98 -22.65
N VAL A 129 -7.01 16.49 -23.60
CA VAL A 129 -8.34 15.90 -23.34
C VAL A 129 -8.22 14.69 -22.41
N GLU A 130 -7.31 13.76 -22.68
CA GLU A 130 -7.07 12.59 -21.82
C GLU A 130 -6.63 13.00 -20.40
N THR A 131 -5.84 14.07 -20.30
CA THR A 131 -5.39 14.60 -19.01
C THR A 131 -6.55 15.21 -18.23
N VAL A 132 -7.44 15.95 -18.89
CA VAL A 132 -8.63 16.55 -18.27
C VAL A 132 -9.65 15.48 -17.86
N GLU A 133 -9.87 14.46 -18.69
CA GLU A 133 -10.76 13.34 -18.36
C GLU A 133 -10.27 12.55 -17.14
N LYS A 134 -8.96 12.30 -17.03
CA LYS A 134 -8.37 11.71 -15.83
C LYS A 134 -8.61 12.55 -14.58
N TRP A 135 -8.52 13.88 -14.68
CA TRP A 135 -8.72 14.75 -13.53
C TRP A 135 -10.18 14.87 -13.08
N TRP A 136 -11.13 14.49 -13.93
CA TRP A 136 -12.56 14.54 -13.62
C TRP A 136 -13.10 13.20 -13.08
N LEU A 137 -12.43 12.08 -13.40
CA LEU A 137 -12.86 10.73 -13.03
C LEU A 137 -12.18 10.17 -11.76
N ASP A 138 -11.08 10.79 -11.32
CA ASP A 138 -10.43 10.54 -10.01
C ASP A 138 -11.02 11.45 -8.92
#